data_AF-A0A9J7M3R5-F1
#
_entry.id   AF-A0A9J7M3R5-F1
#
_cell.length_a   1.000
_cell.length_b   1.000
_cell.length_c   1.000
_cell.angle_alpha   90.00
_cell.angle_beta   90.00
_cell.angle_gamma   90.00
#
_symmetry.space_group_name_H-M   'P 1'
#
loop_
_entity.id
_entity.type
_entity.pdbx_description
1 polymer ?
#
loop_
_entity_poly.entity_id
_entity_poly.type
_entity_poly.pdbx_seq_one_letter_code
_entity_poly.pdbx_strand_id
1 'polypeptide(L)'
;MHTSKTKTELGIKLRYFLLAKRKPLTFTFEHQTEIMKEMPAVNSLIGSATSANQDASSSEVANQNASQNKQDIPCPYSIFDPEDRDTTNCREISEFLEPHSKEEEESLLLQDKLLDRYWKVLDIVTPSSRRSCCFTKAYGHYVEGTGSVLFSQTDVDAKEVFTKVSKSEDQSERLDLLHQLKMRFFSPREVASLHCLPREFTFPQVTTTKQRYRVLGNSLNAHVVAELFKLLVK
;
A
#
# COMPACT_ATOMS: atom_id res chain seq x y z
N MET A 1 -24.72 9.07 4.46
CA MET A 1 -23.36 8.61 4.84
C MET A 1 -22.64 8.16 3.57
N HIS A 2 -21.82 9.01 2.97
CA HIS A 2 -20.96 8.65 1.85
C HIS A 2 -19.52 8.98 2.27
N THR A 3 -18.81 7.95 2.70
CA THR A 3 -17.38 8.03 2.97
C THR A 3 -16.63 7.90 1.65
N SER A 4 -16.49 8.99 0.90
CA SER A 4 -15.40 9.07 -0.09
C SER A 4 -14.07 9.08 0.66
N LYS A 5 -13.31 8.00 0.47
CA LYS A 5 -11.93 7.79 0.89
C LYS A 5 -11.05 8.03 -0.34
N THR A 6 -10.32 9.14 -0.40
CA THR A 6 -8.97 9.30 -1.00
C THR A 6 -8.67 10.78 -1.23
N LYS A 7 -7.50 11.25 -0.81
CA LYS A 7 -6.39 11.62 -1.70
C LYS A 7 -5.12 11.84 -0.87
N THR A 8 -4.27 10.83 -0.86
CA THR A 8 -2.86 10.97 -0.55
C THR A 8 -2.18 10.24 -1.68
N GLU A 9 -1.37 10.94 -2.47
CA GLU A 9 -0.73 10.45 -3.71
C GLU A 9 0.22 9.25 -3.49
N LEU A 10 0.33 8.77 -2.26
CA LEU A 10 1.04 7.57 -1.90
C LEU A 10 0.09 6.71 -1.06
N GLY A 11 -0.13 5.46 -1.50
CA GLY A 11 -1.00 4.46 -0.85
C GLY A 11 -0.56 4.09 0.57
N ILE A 12 -0.75 5.00 1.51
CA ILE A 12 -0.27 4.92 2.89
C ILE A 12 -1.46 4.99 3.85
N LYS A 13 -1.28 4.36 5.01
CA LYS A 13 -2.12 4.49 6.20
C LYS A 13 -2.68 5.91 6.39
N LEU A 14 -4.00 6.03 6.29
CA LEU A 14 -4.72 7.24 6.66
C LEU A 14 -4.43 7.60 8.12
N ARG A 15 -4.00 8.83 8.34
CA ARG A 15 -3.71 9.40 9.65
C ARG A 15 -4.31 10.80 9.73
N TYR A 16 -4.76 11.18 10.92
CA TYR A 16 -5.18 12.55 11.20
C TYR A 16 -3.97 13.42 11.50
N PHE A 17 -3.95 14.61 10.93
CA PHE A 17 -2.96 15.64 11.20
C PHE A 17 -3.67 16.93 11.55
N LEU A 18 -3.12 17.68 12.51
CA LEU A 18 -3.59 19.00 12.90
C LEU A 18 -2.44 19.99 12.70
N LEU A 19 -2.67 21.00 11.87
CA LEU A 19 -1.73 22.09 11.63
C LEU A 19 -2.25 23.33 12.35
N ALA A 20 -1.38 24.01 13.08
CA ALA A 20 -1.74 25.21 13.82
C ALA A 20 -0.63 26.26 13.73
N LYS A 21 -1.02 27.50 13.43
CA LYS A 21 -0.15 28.68 13.43
C LYS A 21 -0.55 29.62 14.56
N ARG A 22 0.44 30.14 15.30
CA ARG A 22 0.19 31.15 16.34
C ARG A 22 -0.04 32.50 15.67
N LYS A 23 -1.11 33.21 16.05
CA LYS A 23 -1.34 34.59 15.61
C LYS A 23 -0.09 35.46 15.85
N PRO A 24 0.28 36.37 14.92
CA PRO A 24 -0.49 36.79 13.74
C PRO A 24 -0.26 35.94 12.47
N LEU A 25 0.42 34.79 12.56
CA LEU A 25 0.69 33.93 11.40
C LEU A 25 -0.61 33.30 10.86
N THR A 26 -0.72 33.21 9.54
CA THR A 26 -1.87 32.63 8.83
C THR A 26 -1.41 31.60 7.80
N PHE A 27 -2.30 30.69 7.41
CA PHE A 27 -2.05 29.77 6.31
C PHE A 27 -2.37 30.43 4.96
N THR A 28 -1.73 29.96 3.90
CA THR A 28 -1.94 30.46 2.52
C THR A 28 -3.08 29.74 1.78
N PHE A 29 -3.86 28.92 2.49
CA PHE A 29 -4.99 28.17 1.98
C PHE A 29 -6.23 28.44 2.84
N GLU A 30 -7.42 28.25 2.26
CA GLU A 30 -8.68 28.49 2.96
C GLU A 30 -8.88 27.50 4.12
N HIS A 31 -9.24 28.04 5.29
CA HIS A 31 -9.59 27.22 6.44
C HIS A 31 -11.00 26.69 6.26
N GLN A 32 -11.17 25.40 6.51
CA GLN A 32 -12.48 24.75 6.55
C GLN A 32 -12.79 24.32 7.99
N THR A 33 -14.07 24.28 8.32
CA THR A 33 -14.56 23.75 9.61
C THR A 33 -14.57 22.23 9.65
N GLU A 34 -14.44 21.60 8.49
CA GLU A 34 -14.42 20.14 8.32
C GLU A 34 -13.00 19.61 8.09
N ILE A 35 -12.83 18.30 8.28
CA ILE A 35 -11.55 17.63 8.06
C ILE A 35 -11.25 17.60 6.56
N MET A 36 -10.19 18.28 6.17
CA MET A 36 -9.66 18.23 4.81
C MET A 36 -9.15 16.82 4.51
N LYS A 37 -9.67 16.21 3.45
CA LYS A 37 -9.30 14.85 3.01
C LYS A 37 -8.17 14.82 1.99
N GLU A 38 -7.84 15.98 1.43
CA GLU A 38 -6.78 16.17 0.44
C GLU A 38 -5.82 17.27 0.92
N MET A 39 -4.57 17.21 0.45
CA MET A 39 -3.63 18.30 0.67
C MET A 39 -4.11 19.57 -0.06
N PRO A 40 -4.18 20.73 0.61
CA PRO A 40 -4.50 21.97 -0.07
C PRO A 40 -3.45 22.29 -1.13
N ALA A 41 -3.91 22.69 -2.32
CA ALA A 41 -3.03 23.26 -3.32
C ALA A 41 -2.39 24.52 -2.75
N VAL A 42 -1.06 24.57 -2.68
CA VAL A 42 -0.38 25.82 -2.38
C VAL A 42 -0.54 26.70 -3.61
N ASN A 43 -1.30 27.78 -3.50
CA ASN A 43 -1.30 28.82 -4.51
C ASN A 43 0.14 29.34 -4.63
N SER A 44 0.85 28.85 -5.63
CA SER A 44 2.10 29.45 -6.08
C SER A 44 1.74 30.84 -6.59
N LEU A 45 1.79 31.84 -5.72
CA LEU A 45 1.79 33.25 -6.11
C LEU A 45 3.11 33.54 -6.82
N ILE A 46 3.23 33.07 -8.05
CA ILE A 46 4.04 33.69 -9.09
C ILE A 46 3.01 34.22 -10.08
N GLY A 47 2.79 35.53 -10.04
CA GLY A 47 1.89 36.19 -10.95
C GLY A 47 2.42 36.11 -12.38
N SER A 48 1.59 35.62 -13.29
CA SER A 48 1.53 36.11 -14.66
C SER A 48 0.14 35.85 -15.24
N ALA A 49 -0.56 36.96 -15.43
CA ALA A 49 -1.62 37.28 -16.38
C ALA A 49 -2.37 36.13 -17.11
N THR A 50 -3.69 36.17 -16.91
CA THR A 50 -4.78 35.81 -17.83
C THR A 50 -4.43 35.45 -19.27
N SER A 51 -5.07 34.39 -19.79
CA SER A 51 -5.98 34.50 -20.94
C SER A 51 -7.02 33.38 -20.92
N ALA A 52 -8.27 33.80 -21.13
CA ALA A 52 -9.44 32.96 -21.28
C ALA A 52 -9.34 32.03 -22.49
N ASN A 53 -10.00 30.88 -22.42
CA ASN A 53 -11.03 30.52 -23.41
C ASN A 53 -11.89 29.35 -22.91
N GLN A 54 -13.19 29.55 -23.07
CA GLN A 54 -14.23 28.53 -23.04
C GLN A 54 -14.08 27.66 -24.30
N ASP A 55 -14.36 26.37 -24.20
CA ASP A 55 -15.45 25.77 -25.00
C ASP A 55 -15.73 24.32 -24.56
N ALA A 56 -17.02 24.05 -24.46
CA ALA A 56 -17.63 22.77 -24.18
C ALA A 56 -17.76 21.95 -25.47
N SER A 57 -17.64 20.63 -25.39
CA SER A 57 -18.22 19.70 -26.38
C SER A 57 -18.24 18.28 -25.80
N SER A 58 -19.46 17.86 -25.47
CA SER A 58 -19.87 16.52 -25.12
C SER A 58 -19.76 15.58 -26.33
N SER A 59 -19.30 14.35 -26.12
CA SER A 59 -19.65 13.24 -27.00
C SER A 59 -19.86 11.97 -26.17
N GLU A 60 -21.14 11.63 -26.05
CA GLU A 60 -21.63 10.34 -25.59
C GLU A 60 -21.21 9.28 -26.61
N VAL A 61 -20.59 8.19 -26.13
CA VAL A 61 -20.56 6.94 -26.87
C VAL A 61 -21.03 5.84 -25.93
N ALA A 62 -22.28 5.46 -26.11
CA ALA A 62 -22.84 4.23 -25.60
C ALA A 62 -22.07 3.05 -26.18
N ASN A 63 -21.72 2.07 -25.35
CA ASN A 63 -21.62 0.71 -25.82
C ASN A 63 -22.16 -0.26 -24.78
N GLN A 64 -23.25 -0.92 -25.17
CA GLN A 64 -23.92 -1.96 -24.42
C GLN A 64 -23.32 -3.33 -24.76
N ASN A 65 -23.56 -4.28 -23.85
CA ASN A 65 -23.45 -5.74 -24.00
C ASN A 65 -22.04 -6.32 -23.80
N ALA A 66 -21.81 -7.43 -23.08
CA ALA A 66 -22.72 -8.50 -22.68
C ALA A 66 -22.18 -9.23 -21.42
N SER A 67 -23.11 -9.82 -20.68
CA SER A 67 -22.92 -10.79 -19.61
C SER A 67 -21.97 -11.93 -19.95
N GLN A 68 -21.25 -12.45 -18.95
CA GLN A 68 -21.29 -13.89 -18.58
C GLN A 68 -20.43 -14.20 -17.33
N ASN A 69 -21.12 -14.74 -16.31
CA ASN A 69 -20.67 -15.67 -15.28
C ASN A 69 -19.21 -15.59 -14.77
N LYS A 70 -18.99 -14.86 -13.68
CA LYS A 70 -17.87 -15.12 -12.77
C LYS A 70 -18.30 -16.15 -11.74
N GLN A 71 -17.78 -17.37 -11.84
CA GLN A 71 -17.78 -18.31 -10.72
C GLN A 71 -16.78 -17.77 -9.68
N ASP A 72 -17.28 -17.46 -8.48
CA ASP A 72 -16.48 -16.94 -7.38
C ASP A 72 -15.47 -18.00 -6.92
N ILE A 73 -14.19 -17.78 -7.27
CA ILE A 73 -13.07 -18.54 -6.72
C ILE A 73 -12.72 -17.88 -5.37
N PRO A 74 -12.78 -18.59 -4.24
CA PRO A 74 -12.42 -18.03 -2.94
C PRO A 74 -10.89 -17.94 -2.83
N CYS A 75 -10.31 -16.92 -3.45
CA CYS A 75 -8.86 -16.66 -3.48
C CYS A 75 -8.50 -15.44 -2.61
N PRO A 76 -7.33 -15.42 -1.93
CA PRO A 76 -6.85 -14.27 -1.18
C PRO A 76 -6.91 -12.96 -1.98
N TYR A 77 -7.65 -12.03 -1.39
CA TYR A 77 -7.88 -10.65 -1.80
C TYR A 77 -6.56 -9.93 -2.12
N SER A 78 -6.16 -9.89 -3.40
CA SER A 78 -5.55 -8.71 -4.07
C SER A 78 -4.76 -9.01 -5.35
N ILE A 79 -4.55 -10.28 -5.73
CA ILE A 79 -4.03 -10.61 -7.08
C ILE A 79 -5.12 -10.41 -8.16
N PHE A 80 -6.40 -10.38 -7.76
CA PHE A 80 -7.54 -10.58 -8.67
C PHE A 80 -8.53 -9.41 -8.77
N ASP A 81 -8.39 -8.35 -7.95
CA ASP A 81 -9.27 -7.18 -8.02
C ASP A 81 -8.54 -5.97 -8.59
N PRO A 82 -8.79 -5.64 -9.86
CA PRO A 82 -8.54 -4.30 -10.39
C PRO A 82 -9.73 -3.39 -10.02
N GLU A 83 -9.95 -3.10 -8.75
CA GLU A 83 -11.01 -2.15 -8.35
C GLU A 83 -10.47 -0.87 -7.70
N ASP A 84 -10.56 0.20 -8.51
CA ASP A 84 -11.13 1.51 -8.17
C ASP A 84 -10.30 2.50 -7.33
N ARG A 85 -8.97 2.49 -7.50
CA ARG A 85 -8.12 3.62 -7.06
C ARG A 85 -7.27 4.09 -8.22
N ASP A 86 -7.30 5.39 -8.49
CA ASP A 86 -6.35 6.04 -9.40
C ASP A 86 -4.94 5.94 -8.79
N THR A 87 -4.24 4.86 -9.13
CA THR A 87 -2.85 4.61 -8.72
C THR A 87 -1.86 5.02 -9.82
N THR A 88 -2.29 5.77 -10.83
CA THR A 88 -1.45 6.13 -11.99
C THR A 88 -0.18 6.89 -11.58
N ASN A 89 -0.27 7.70 -10.53
CA ASN A 89 0.86 8.47 -9.97
C ASN A 89 1.57 7.79 -8.79
N CYS A 90 1.17 6.57 -8.39
CA CYS A 90 1.83 5.82 -7.32
C CYS A 90 3.02 5.03 -7.87
N ARG A 91 4.15 5.07 -7.17
CA ARG A 91 5.34 4.26 -7.44
C ARG A 91 5.04 2.76 -7.26
N GLU A 92 5.75 1.92 -8.00
CA GLU A 92 5.62 0.47 -7.88
C GLU A 92 6.29 -0.05 -6.60
N ILE A 93 5.79 -1.16 -6.06
CA ILE A 93 6.38 -1.82 -4.89
C ILE A 93 7.84 -2.18 -5.13
N SER A 94 8.19 -2.57 -6.37
CA SER A 94 9.55 -2.87 -6.82
C SER A 94 10.56 -1.79 -6.48
N GLU A 95 10.16 -0.52 -6.48
CA GLU A 95 11.03 0.63 -6.17
C GLU A 95 11.38 0.76 -4.69
N PHE A 96 10.72 0.00 -3.81
CA PHE A 96 10.92 -0.02 -2.37
C PHE A 96 11.49 -1.35 -1.86
N LEU A 97 11.71 -2.32 -2.76
CA LEU A 97 12.30 -3.61 -2.42
C LEU A 97 13.82 -3.47 -2.25
N GLU A 98 14.37 -4.27 -1.33
CA GLU A 98 15.81 -4.34 -1.10
C GLU A 98 16.36 -5.65 -1.64
N PRO A 99 17.61 -5.68 -2.15
CA PRO A 99 18.27 -6.93 -2.42
C PRO A 99 18.58 -7.66 -1.11
N HIS A 100 18.21 -8.93 -1.02
CA HIS A 100 18.47 -9.80 0.13
C HIS A 100 19.44 -10.93 -0.23
N SER A 101 20.22 -11.37 0.75
CA SER A 101 20.91 -12.67 0.64
C SER A 101 19.88 -13.81 0.64
N LYS A 102 20.29 -15.02 0.26
CA LYS A 102 19.39 -16.18 0.28
C LYS A 102 18.86 -16.46 1.68
N GLU A 103 19.73 -16.34 2.68
CA GLU A 103 19.42 -16.58 4.08
C GLU A 103 18.43 -15.54 4.64
N GLU A 104 18.60 -14.28 4.23
CA GLU A 104 17.67 -13.20 4.59
C GLU A 104 16.29 -13.42 3.95
N GLU A 105 16.25 -13.77 2.67
CA GLU A 105 15.02 -14.06 1.95
C GLU A 105 14.25 -15.22 2.58
N GLU A 106 14.94 -16.32 2.90
CA GLU A 106 14.37 -17.48 3.60
C GLU A 106 13.80 -17.12 4.97
N SER A 107 14.46 -16.22 5.71
CA SER A 107 13.99 -15.76 7.03
C SER A 107 12.70 -14.94 6.98
N LEU A 108 12.34 -14.40 5.81
CA LEU A 108 11.15 -13.60 5.59
C LEU A 108 9.96 -14.44 5.09
N LEU A 109 10.18 -15.68 4.65
CA LEU A 109 9.13 -16.55 4.13
C LEU A 109 8.03 -16.82 5.15
N LEU A 110 6.80 -16.97 4.65
CA LEU A 110 5.67 -17.38 5.47
C LEU A 110 5.87 -18.83 5.94
N GLN A 111 5.86 -19.03 7.26
CA GLN A 111 5.95 -20.35 7.86
C GLN A 111 4.65 -21.16 7.67
N ASP A 112 4.74 -22.49 7.72
CA ASP A 112 3.65 -23.45 7.47
C ASP A 112 2.40 -23.12 8.31
N LYS A 113 2.59 -22.80 9.59
CA LYS A 113 1.51 -22.42 10.51
C LYS A 113 0.69 -21.23 10.00
N LEU A 114 1.34 -20.30 9.31
CA LEU A 114 0.69 -19.12 8.76
C LEU A 114 0.03 -19.43 7.43
N LEU A 115 0.71 -20.18 6.55
CA LEU A 115 0.17 -20.61 5.26
C LEU A 115 -1.10 -21.45 5.45
N ASP A 116 -1.05 -22.48 6.30
CA ASP A 116 -2.19 -23.38 6.52
C ASP A 116 -3.44 -22.64 7.01
N ARG A 117 -3.26 -21.71 7.96
CA ARG A 117 -4.34 -21.01 8.65
C ARG A 117 -4.86 -19.78 7.91
N TYR A 118 -3.98 -18.98 7.31
CA TYR A 118 -4.30 -17.63 6.88
C TYR A 118 -4.24 -17.42 5.37
N TRP A 119 -3.90 -18.43 4.56
CA TRP A 119 -3.77 -18.26 3.11
C TRP A 119 -4.99 -17.62 2.43
N LYS A 120 -6.21 -17.83 2.94
CA LYS A 120 -7.44 -17.25 2.40
C LYS A 120 -7.59 -15.74 2.64
N VAL A 121 -6.93 -15.21 3.67
CA VAL A 121 -7.06 -13.83 4.13
C VAL A 121 -5.79 -13.01 3.93
N LEU A 122 -4.79 -13.58 3.25
CA LEU A 122 -3.58 -12.85 2.88
C LEU A 122 -3.93 -11.78 1.86
N ASP A 123 -3.42 -10.58 2.10
CA ASP A 123 -3.32 -9.55 1.08
C ASP A 123 -1.97 -9.71 0.38
N ILE A 124 -1.97 -10.13 -0.88
CA ILE A 124 -0.75 -10.49 -1.64
C ILE A 124 -0.45 -9.42 -2.69
N VAL A 125 0.72 -8.79 -2.59
CA VAL A 125 1.26 -7.85 -3.59
C VAL A 125 2.33 -8.53 -4.44
N THR A 126 2.51 -8.00 -5.65
CA THR A 126 3.64 -8.26 -6.54
C THR A 126 4.58 -7.06 -6.60
N PRO A 127 5.81 -7.20 -7.12
CA PRO A 127 6.69 -6.06 -7.38
C PRO A 127 6.05 -4.98 -8.27
N SER A 128 5.20 -5.36 -9.23
CA SER A 128 4.48 -4.42 -10.11
C SER A 128 3.23 -3.79 -9.47
N SER A 129 2.85 -4.21 -8.26
CA SER A 129 1.73 -3.60 -7.54
C SER A 129 2.04 -2.15 -7.20
N ARG A 130 1.01 -1.29 -7.17
CA ARG A 130 1.12 0.15 -6.81
C ARG A 130 0.42 0.48 -5.51
N ARG A 131 0.10 -0.54 -4.72
CA ARG A 131 -0.65 -0.45 -3.47
C ARG A 131 -0.22 -1.55 -2.51
N SER A 132 -0.41 -1.31 -1.23
CA SER A 132 -0.31 -2.31 -0.16
C SER A 132 -1.28 -1.96 0.97
N CYS A 133 -1.58 -2.93 1.83
CA CYS A 133 -2.25 -2.70 3.10
C CYS A 133 -1.31 -1.95 4.07
N CYS A 134 -1.93 -1.20 4.99
CA CYS A 134 -1.21 -0.50 6.04
C CYS A 134 -0.44 -1.49 6.95
N PHE A 135 0.86 -1.24 7.13
CA PHE A 135 1.67 -1.96 8.12
C PHE A 135 1.34 -1.52 9.54
N THR A 136 1.00 -2.48 10.39
CA THR A 136 0.70 -2.27 11.81
C THR A 136 1.86 -2.73 12.68
N LYS A 137 1.84 -2.36 13.97
CA LYS A 137 2.83 -2.81 14.96
C LYS A 137 2.89 -4.34 15.14
N ALA A 138 1.87 -5.04 14.64
CA ALA A 138 1.66 -6.48 14.74
C ALA A 138 2.16 -7.24 13.50
N TYR A 139 2.65 -6.53 12.47
CA TYR A 139 3.17 -7.13 11.25
C TYR A 139 4.34 -8.09 11.54
N GLY A 140 4.37 -9.22 10.83
CA GLY A 140 5.30 -10.33 11.06
C GLY A 140 4.97 -11.21 12.28
N HIS A 141 3.91 -10.90 13.04
CA HIS A 141 3.44 -11.73 14.17
C HIS A 141 2.00 -12.17 14.00
N TYR A 142 1.14 -11.27 13.52
CA TYR A 142 -0.20 -11.58 13.07
C TYR A 142 -0.26 -11.38 11.56
N VAL A 143 -1.15 -12.10 10.88
CA VAL A 143 -1.23 -12.08 9.43
C VAL A 143 -2.38 -11.18 8.99
N GLU A 144 -3.59 -11.52 9.37
CA GLU A 144 -4.81 -10.82 8.97
C GLU A 144 -4.79 -9.35 9.37
N GLY A 145 -5.03 -8.47 8.40
CA GLY A 145 -5.20 -7.02 8.61
C GLY A 145 -3.95 -6.27 9.08
N THR A 146 -2.77 -6.89 9.06
CA THR A 146 -1.55 -6.25 9.60
C THR A 146 -0.62 -5.63 8.56
N GLY A 147 -0.83 -5.93 7.28
CA GLY A 147 -0.01 -5.52 6.15
C GLY A 147 -0.03 -6.58 5.04
N SER A 148 0.41 -6.21 3.85
CA SER A 148 0.50 -7.14 2.71
C SER A 148 1.69 -8.09 2.83
N VAL A 149 1.66 -9.20 2.10
CA VAL A 149 2.81 -10.10 1.86
C VAL A 149 3.22 -10.03 0.39
N LEU A 150 4.49 -10.28 0.12
CA LEU A 150 5.07 -10.17 -1.22
C LEU A 150 5.13 -11.53 -1.91
N PHE A 151 4.70 -11.56 -3.17
CA PHE A 151 4.89 -12.64 -4.12
C PHE A 151 5.76 -12.13 -5.29
N SER A 152 6.98 -12.65 -5.43
CA SER A 152 7.97 -12.17 -6.41
C SER A 152 8.43 -13.21 -7.41
N GLN A 153 7.89 -14.45 -7.39
CA GLN A 153 8.31 -15.47 -8.34
C GLN A 153 7.80 -15.12 -9.75
N THR A 154 8.67 -15.22 -10.75
CA THR A 154 8.36 -14.87 -12.15
C THR A 154 8.00 -16.10 -13.00
N ASP A 155 8.41 -17.27 -12.55
CA ASP A 155 8.26 -18.58 -13.19
C ASP A 155 7.01 -19.35 -12.72
N VAL A 156 6.27 -18.80 -11.76
CA VAL A 156 5.09 -19.43 -11.16
C VAL A 156 3.84 -18.61 -11.46
N ASP A 157 2.83 -19.24 -12.08
CA ASP A 157 1.50 -18.65 -12.19
C ASP A 157 0.75 -18.79 -10.86
N ALA A 158 0.76 -17.72 -10.06
CA ALA A 158 0.06 -17.68 -8.79
C ALA A 158 -1.44 -18.01 -8.93
N LYS A 159 -2.08 -17.66 -10.05
CA LYS A 159 -3.51 -17.92 -10.27
C LYS A 159 -3.78 -19.40 -10.43
N GLU A 160 -2.94 -20.08 -11.19
CA GLU A 160 -3.04 -21.53 -11.36
C GLU A 160 -2.81 -22.25 -10.02
N VAL A 161 -1.79 -21.84 -9.27
CA VAL A 161 -1.49 -22.44 -7.95
C VAL A 161 -2.64 -22.22 -6.98
N PHE A 162 -3.18 -21.01 -6.85
CA PHE A 162 -4.33 -20.78 -5.95
C PHE A 162 -5.60 -21.53 -6.38
N THR A 163 -5.78 -21.76 -7.69
CA THR A 163 -6.86 -22.61 -8.20
C THR A 163 -6.70 -24.05 -7.74
N LYS A 164 -5.47 -24.59 -7.73
CA LYS A 164 -5.17 -25.93 -7.20
C LYS A 164 -5.33 -25.99 -5.68
N VAL A 165 -4.80 -25.00 -4.95
CA VAL A 165 -4.95 -24.86 -3.48
C VAL A 165 -6.42 -24.87 -3.07
N SER A 166 -7.29 -24.21 -3.84
CA SER A 166 -8.74 -24.14 -3.53
C SER A 166 -9.48 -25.46 -3.76
N LYS A 167 -8.92 -26.36 -4.58
CA LYS A 167 -9.50 -27.68 -4.90
C LYS A 167 -8.91 -28.81 -4.06
N SER A 168 -7.75 -28.61 -3.47
CA SER A 168 -7.10 -29.60 -2.63
C SER A 168 -7.81 -29.73 -1.28
N GLU A 169 -8.23 -30.95 -0.96
CA GLU A 169 -8.79 -31.31 0.34
C GLU A 169 -7.72 -31.75 1.33
N ASP A 170 -6.57 -32.21 0.82
CA ASP A 170 -5.45 -32.65 1.65
C ASP A 170 -4.62 -31.45 2.17
N GLN A 171 -4.33 -31.47 3.47
CA GLN A 171 -3.59 -30.39 4.11
C GLN A 171 -2.12 -30.35 3.64
N SER A 172 -1.49 -31.51 3.42
CA SER A 172 -0.09 -31.58 3.03
C SER A 172 0.11 -31.08 1.60
N GLU A 173 -0.69 -31.59 0.66
CA GLU A 173 -0.67 -31.15 -0.74
C GLU A 173 -0.91 -29.63 -0.86
N ARG A 174 -1.89 -29.12 -0.11
CA ARG A 174 -2.19 -27.68 -0.07
C ARG A 174 -1.01 -26.84 0.42
N LEU A 175 -0.29 -27.31 1.45
CA LEU A 175 0.91 -26.63 1.93
C LEU A 175 2.03 -26.66 0.90
N ASP A 176 2.27 -27.81 0.26
CA ASP A 176 3.29 -27.96 -0.79
C ASP A 176 3.03 -27.01 -1.98
N LEU A 177 1.77 -26.84 -2.37
CA LEU A 177 1.35 -25.87 -3.38
C LEU A 177 1.62 -24.42 -2.92
N LEU A 178 1.29 -24.07 -1.68
CA LEU A 178 1.53 -22.73 -1.14
C LEU A 178 3.02 -22.40 -1.01
N HIS A 179 3.87 -23.40 -0.71
CA HIS A 179 5.32 -23.22 -0.65
C HIS A 179 5.95 -22.88 -2.01
N GLN A 180 5.37 -23.36 -3.12
CA GLN A 180 5.84 -23.01 -4.47
C GLN A 180 5.74 -21.51 -4.75
N LEU A 181 4.79 -20.82 -4.11
CA LEU A 181 4.64 -19.37 -4.27
C LEU A 181 5.76 -18.58 -3.60
N LYS A 182 6.48 -19.17 -2.62
CA LYS A 182 7.52 -18.49 -1.82
C LYS A 182 7.10 -17.10 -1.35
N MET A 183 5.88 -16.98 -0.84
CA MET A 183 5.38 -15.72 -0.30
C MET A 183 6.17 -15.34 0.94
N ARG A 184 6.51 -14.05 1.07
CA ARG A 184 7.28 -13.53 2.21
C ARG A 184 6.72 -12.24 2.79
N PHE A 185 7.10 -11.95 4.02
CA PHE A 185 6.93 -10.61 4.59
C PHE A 185 7.87 -9.60 3.92
N PHE A 186 7.48 -8.34 3.92
CA PHE A 186 8.39 -7.23 3.67
C PHE A 186 9.38 -7.12 4.82
N SER A 187 10.67 -7.02 4.53
CA SER A 187 11.69 -6.77 5.54
C SER A 187 11.47 -5.42 6.24
N PRO A 188 12.02 -5.21 7.46
CA PRO A 188 11.90 -3.91 8.11
C PRO A 188 12.45 -2.74 7.29
N ARG A 189 13.47 -2.99 6.45
CA ARG A 189 14.02 -1.95 5.58
C ARG A 189 13.05 -1.58 4.46
N GLU A 190 12.42 -2.56 3.82
CA GLU A 190 11.40 -2.31 2.78
C GLU A 190 10.18 -1.57 3.36
N VAL A 191 9.70 -1.98 4.54
CA VAL A 191 8.61 -1.26 5.24
C VAL A 191 9.02 0.18 5.57
N ALA A 192 10.26 0.41 5.99
CA ALA A 192 10.78 1.76 6.22
C ALA A 192 10.85 2.59 4.91
N SER A 193 11.21 1.96 3.79
CA SER A 193 11.22 2.60 2.47
C SER A 193 9.81 2.96 1.99
N LEU A 194 8.81 2.10 2.22
CA LEU A 194 7.38 2.40 2.00
C LEU A 194 6.86 3.53 2.91
N HIS A 195 7.47 3.74 4.08
CA HIS A 195 7.25 4.90 4.94
C HIS A 195 8.04 6.15 4.51
N CYS A 196 8.71 6.10 3.37
CA CYS A 196 9.58 7.15 2.83
C CYS A 196 10.69 7.57 3.78
N LEU A 197 11.16 6.65 4.63
CA LEU A 197 12.35 6.89 5.45
C LEU A 197 13.60 6.82 4.57
N PRO A 198 14.60 7.69 4.81
CA PRO A 198 15.79 7.79 3.98
C PRO A 198 16.57 6.47 3.94
N ARG A 199 17.40 6.28 2.91
CA ARG A 199 18.16 5.04 2.71
C ARG A 199 19.16 4.81 3.84
N GLU A 200 19.68 5.89 4.41
CA GLU A 200 20.64 5.89 5.52
C GLU A 200 19.98 5.57 6.87
N PHE A 201 18.64 5.54 6.94
CA PHE A 201 17.94 5.12 8.14
C PHE A 201 18.26 3.65 8.44
N THR A 202 18.79 3.41 9.64
CA THR A 202 19.19 2.08 10.09
C THR A 202 18.66 1.83 11.49
N PHE A 203 18.53 0.54 11.83
CA PHE A 203 18.16 0.12 13.16
C PHE A 203 19.42 -0.21 13.97
N PRO A 204 19.44 0.06 15.28
CA PRO A 204 20.53 -0.43 16.13
C PRO A 204 20.64 -1.96 16.03
N GLN A 205 21.86 -2.48 15.97
CA GLN A 205 22.11 -3.92 15.74
C GLN A 205 21.44 -4.83 16.77
N VAL A 206 21.31 -4.36 18.02
CA VAL A 206 20.65 -5.06 19.12
C VAL A 206 19.13 -5.25 18.92
N THR A 207 18.50 -4.49 18.02
CA THR A 207 17.05 -4.56 17.82
C THR A 207 16.66 -5.78 17.01
N THR A 208 15.70 -6.55 17.52
CA THR A 208 15.15 -7.72 16.82
C THR A 208 14.18 -7.30 15.71
N THR A 209 14.00 -8.16 14.71
CA THR A 209 13.03 -7.93 13.61
C THR A 209 11.62 -7.59 14.12
N LYS A 210 11.16 -8.28 15.17
CA LYS A 210 9.88 -8.01 15.83
C LYS A 210 9.80 -6.59 16.41
N GLN A 211 10.87 -6.12 17.05
CA GLN A 211 10.93 -4.75 17.56
C GLN A 211 10.94 -3.72 16.42
N ARG A 212 11.66 -4.00 15.33
CA ARG A 212 11.72 -3.14 14.14
C ARG A 212 10.34 -2.98 13.49
N TYR A 213 9.58 -4.06 13.28
CA TYR A 213 8.19 -3.95 12.80
C TYR A 213 7.30 -3.17 13.78
N ARG A 214 7.46 -3.40 15.09
CA ARG A 214 6.66 -2.69 16.11
C ARG A 214 6.84 -1.17 16.04
N VAL A 215 8.07 -0.70 15.90
CA VAL A 215 8.35 0.74 15.80
C VAL A 215 7.88 1.31 14.47
N LEU A 216 8.09 0.59 13.36
CA LEU A 216 7.63 1.03 12.04
C LEU A 216 6.11 1.12 11.95
N GLY A 217 5.38 0.13 12.45
CA GLY A 217 3.91 0.13 12.41
C GLY A 217 3.26 1.25 13.25
N ASN A 218 4.00 1.78 14.23
CA ASN A 218 3.61 2.98 14.98
C ASN A 218 4.05 4.28 14.28
N SER A 219 5.08 4.22 13.44
CA SER A 219 5.65 5.36 12.72
C SER A 219 4.69 5.97 11.70
N LEU A 220 5.05 7.15 11.22
CA LEU A 220 4.36 7.89 10.15
C LEU A 220 5.08 7.73 8.81
N ASN A 221 4.47 8.21 7.74
CA ASN A 221 5.16 8.36 6.46
C ASN A 221 5.83 9.74 6.41
N ALA A 222 7.15 9.74 6.20
CA ALA A 222 7.97 10.94 6.27
C ALA A 222 7.69 11.93 5.13
N HIS A 223 7.31 11.45 3.94
CA HIS A 223 7.00 12.31 2.81
C HIS A 223 5.71 13.11 3.06
N VAL A 224 4.64 12.46 3.53
CA VAL A 224 3.38 13.14 3.88
C VAL A 224 3.63 14.23 4.91
N VAL A 225 4.40 13.93 5.96
CA VAL A 225 4.72 14.90 7.01
C VAL A 225 5.60 16.03 6.51
N ALA A 226 6.55 15.75 5.61
CA ALA A 226 7.36 16.79 4.98
C ALA A 226 6.49 17.77 4.16
N GLU A 227 5.50 17.28 3.40
CA GLU A 227 4.55 18.16 2.69
C GLU A 227 3.71 19.01 3.66
N LEU A 228 3.24 18.42 4.77
CA LEU A 228 2.54 19.18 5.82
C LEU A 228 3.44 20.25 6.45
N PHE A 229 4.73 19.98 6.65
CA PHE A 229 5.67 20.98 7.14
C PHE A 229 5.86 22.14 6.15
N LYS A 230 5.86 21.89 4.83
CA LYS A 230 5.90 22.98 3.84
C LYS A 230 4.68 23.90 3.97
N LEU A 231 3.50 23.36 4.28
CA LEU A 231 2.29 24.13 4.56
C LEU A 231 2.36 24.91 5.88
N LEU A 232 3.09 24.38 6.87
CA LEU A 232 3.26 25.03 8.18
C LEU A 232 4.27 26.16 8.15
N VAL A 233 5.33 26.04 7.35
CA VAL A 233 6.44 27.02 7.30
C VAL A 233 6.18 28.16 6.31
N LYS A 234 5.46 27.91 5.22
CA LYS A 234 4.95 28.96 4.31
C LYS A 234 3.80 29.70 4.99
#